data_AF-A0AAE9HZ98-F1
#
_entry.id   AF-A0AAE9HZ98-F1
#
_cell.length_a   1.000
_cell.length_b   1.000
_cell.length_c   1.000
_cell.angle_alpha   90.00
_cell.angle_beta   90.00
_cell.angle_gamma   90.00
#
_symmetry.space_group_name_H-M   'P 1'
#
loop_
_entity.id
_entity.type
_entity.pdbx_description
1 polymer ?
#
loop_
_entity_poly.entity_id
_entity_poly.type
_entity_poly.pdbx_seq_one_letter_code
_entity_poly.pdbx_strand_id
1 'polypeptide(L)'
;MVTSKYHSDFGNGVVIYADDYVNTGLWVLHCGHSRLISREPIPVPFDELERTKQFKIWNSPISKADEQPAKEALAAITSVPHWYRHLRYLYSGLNDNSDLSAHMFDLIAEHAGRSWGVWVRQSISYYGKSDGFTLSIEPYDPETYVDYDKAFQAAIKSCPAPQ
;
A
#
# COMPACT_ATOMS: atom_id res chain seq x y z
N MET A 1 2.87 22.56 -14.29
CA MET A 1 4.08 21.73 -14.20
C MET A 1 4.30 21.40 -12.75
N VAL A 2 4.34 20.12 -12.39
CA VAL A 2 4.97 19.66 -11.14
C VAL A 2 5.90 18.52 -11.58
N THR A 3 7.18 18.85 -11.63
CA THR A 3 8.30 17.96 -11.86
C THR A 3 8.46 17.04 -10.65
N SER A 4 8.83 15.77 -10.85
CA SER A 4 9.32 14.88 -9.77
C SER A 4 10.29 15.66 -8.86
N LYS A 5 10.03 15.67 -7.55
CA LYS A 5 10.76 16.52 -6.58
C LYS A 5 11.66 15.74 -5.63
N TYR A 6 11.66 14.41 -5.68
CA TYR A 6 12.56 13.59 -4.87
C TYR A 6 13.45 12.72 -5.77
N HIS A 7 14.76 12.85 -5.58
CA HIS A 7 15.80 12.10 -6.30
C HIS A 7 16.85 11.67 -5.28
N SER A 8 16.80 10.40 -4.87
CA SER A 8 17.70 9.87 -3.86
C SER A 8 18.24 8.51 -4.28
N ASP A 9 19.55 8.34 -4.15
CA ASP A 9 20.24 7.06 -4.22
C ASP A 9 20.29 6.48 -2.80
N PHE A 10 19.75 5.28 -2.63
CA PHE A 10 19.68 4.59 -1.33
C PHE A 10 20.97 3.80 -1.01
N GLY A 11 22.10 4.18 -1.59
CA GLY A 11 23.41 3.59 -1.32
C GLY A 11 23.69 2.30 -2.10
N ASN A 12 22.82 1.96 -3.06
CA ASN A 12 22.92 0.79 -3.91
C ASN A 12 22.95 1.14 -5.42
N GLY A 13 23.01 2.43 -5.77
CA GLY A 13 23.05 2.90 -7.15
C GLY A 13 21.68 2.98 -7.83
N VAL A 14 20.58 2.70 -7.12
CA VAL A 14 19.21 2.88 -7.62
C VAL A 14 18.71 4.25 -7.22
N VAL A 15 18.46 5.08 -8.22
CA VAL A 15 17.85 6.38 -8.06
C VAL A 15 16.33 6.24 -8.11
N ILE A 16 15.64 6.78 -7.11
CA ILE A 16 14.18 6.76 -7.08
C ILE A 16 13.61 8.14 -7.40
N TYR A 17 12.60 8.15 -8.27
CA TYR A 17 11.80 9.32 -8.62
C TYR A 17 10.43 9.21 -7.95
N ALA A 18 10.13 10.15 -7.05
CA ALA A 18 8.92 10.08 -6.25
C ALA A 18 8.26 11.44 -6.00
N ASP A 19 7.06 11.37 -5.43
CA ASP A 19 6.20 12.51 -5.12
C ASP A 19 6.55 13.17 -3.77
N ASP A 20 5.81 14.23 -3.44
CA ASP A 20 5.99 14.96 -2.17
C ASP A 20 5.64 14.09 -0.95
N TYR A 21 4.82 13.03 -1.12
CA TYR A 21 4.51 12.05 -0.08
C TYR A 21 5.76 11.24 0.31
N VAL A 22 6.56 10.82 -0.67
CA VAL A 22 7.83 10.13 -0.43
C VAL A 22 8.91 11.08 0.12
N ASN A 23 8.91 12.36 -0.25
CA ASN A 23 9.90 13.34 0.21
C ASN A 23 9.89 13.59 1.75
N THR A 24 8.88 13.11 2.48
CA THR A 24 8.74 13.33 3.93
C THR A 24 9.40 12.28 4.82
N GLY A 25 9.82 11.14 4.25
CA GLY A 25 10.26 9.97 5.02
C GLY A 25 11.76 9.66 4.93
N LEU A 26 12.24 8.87 5.89
CA LEU A 26 13.46 8.07 5.72
C LEU A 26 13.04 6.71 5.17
N TRP A 27 13.68 6.21 4.12
CA TRP A 27 13.19 5.02 3.42
C TRP A 27 14.17 3.87 3.44
N VAL A 28 13.63 2.67 3.25
CA VAL A 28 14.35 1.43 3.00
C VAL A 28 13.77 0.82 1.73
N LEU A 29 14.63 0.60 0.73
CA LEU A 29 14.30 -0.14 -0.47
C LEU A 29 14.31 -1.64 -0.17
N HIS A 30 13.34 -2.37 -0.70
CA HIS A 30 13.38 -3.82 -0.68
C HIS A 30 14.08 -4.35 -1.95
N CYS A 31 15.36 -4.74 -1.94
CA CYS A 31 16.07 -5.14 -3.17
C CYS A 31 15.45 -6.35 -3.91
N GLY A 32 14.71 -7.22 -3.22
CA GLY A 32 13.99 -8.35 -3.84
C GLY A 32 12.60 -8.03 -4.40
N HIS A 33 12.06 -6.84 -4.16
CA HIS A 33 10.70 -6.45 -4.54
C HIS A 33 10.67 -4.95 -4.83
N SER A 34 10.09 -4.49 -5.93
CA SER A 34 10.00 -3.06 -6.26
C SER A 34 9.13 -2.26 -5.27
N ARG A 35 9.64 -2.04 -4.05
CA ARG A 35 8.93 -1.47 -2.90
C ARG A 35 9.87 -0.60 -2.07
N LEU A 36 9.33 0.52 -1.63
CA LEU A 36 9.89 1.43 -0.65
C LEU A 36 9.09 1.35 0.64
N ILE A 37 9.77 1.18 1.76
CA ILE A 37 9.15 1.16 3.09
C ILE A 37 9.70 2.36 3.85
N SER A 38 8.83 3.26 4.30
CA SER A 38 9.24 4.34 5.19
C SER A 38 9.67 3.75 6.55
N ARG A 39 10.72 4.28 7.17
CA ARG A 39 11.18 3.90 8.52
C ARG A 39 10.19 4.30 9.61
N GLU A 40 9.41 5.34 9.33
CA GLU A 40 8.29 5.79 10.14
C GLU A 40 7.02 5.72 9.29
N PRO A 41 5.94 5.03 9.72
CA PRO A 41 4.72 4.94 8.94
C PRO A 41 4.18 6.33 8.58
N ILE A 42 3.99 6.56 7.29
CA ILE A 42 3.50 7.84 6.76
C ILE A 42 1.97 7.93 6.88
N PRO A 43 1.41 9.15 7.03
CA PRO A 43 -0.01 9.32 7.29
C PRO A 43 -0.85 8.95 6.06
N VAL A 44 -1.95 8.24 6.27
CA VAL A 44 -2.91 7.91 5.21
C VAL A 44 -3.51 9.20 4.62
N PRO A 45 -3.65 9.33 3.28
CA PRO A 45 -4.19 10.54 2.64
C PRO A 45 -5.72 10.61 2.77
N PHE A 46 -6.22 10.88 3.98
CA PHE A 46 -7.66 10.88 4.29
C PHE A 46 -8.47 11.85 3.43
N ASP A 47 -7.93 13.03 3.11
CA ASP A 47 -8.62 14.01 2.25
C ASP A 47 -8.86 13.48 0.82
N GLU A 48 -7.96 12.66 0.29
CA GLU A 48 -8.15 12.02 -1.02
C GLU A 48 -9.15 10.86 -0.94
N LEU A 49 -9.08 10.07 0.12
CA LEU A 49 -10.03 8.98 0.37
C LEU A 49 -11.46 9.50 0.56
N GLU A 50 -11.64 10.60 1.29
CA GLU A 50 -12.95 11.22 1.50
C GLU A 50 -13.55 11.79 0.21
N ARG A 51 -12.70 12.31 -0.69
CA ARG A 51 -13.12 12.79 -2.02
C ARG A 51 -13.39 11.65 -3.01
N THR A 52 -13.00 10.41 -2.69
CA THR A 52 -13.19 9.26 -3.57
C THR A 52 -14.63 8.79 -3.53
N LYS A 53 -15.39 9.11 -4.57
CA LYS A 53 -16.82 8.76 -4.68
C LYS A 53 -17.06 7.27 -4.86
N GLN A 54 -16.13 6.58 -5.51
CA GLN A 54 -16.25 5.15 -5.79
C GLN A 54 -14.86 4.53 -5.81
N PHE A 55 -14.72 3.45 -5.06
CA PHE A 55 -13.54 2.62 -5.09
C PHE A 55 -13.65 1.58 -6.21
N LYS A 56 -12.55 1.36 -6.94
CA LYS A 56 -12.46 0.19 -7.83
C LYS A 56 -12.24 -1.05 -6.97
N ILE A 57 -12.81 -2.18 -7.36
CA ILE A 57 -12.54 -3.47 -6.70
C ILE A 57 -11.54 -4.23 -7.57
N TRP A 58 -10.40 -4.58 -7.00
CA TRP A 58 -9.42 -5.47 -7.60
C TRP A 58 -9.75 -6.91 -7.23
N ASN A 59 -9.74 -7.78 -8.25
CA ASN A 59 -9.87 -9.22 -8.03
C ASN A 59 -8.53 -9.78 -7.58
N SER A 60 -8.30 -9.82 -6.26
CA SER A 60 -7.21 -10.61 -5.71
C SER A 60 -7.44 -12.09 -5.99
N PRO A 61 -6.37 -12.89 -6.21
CA PRO A 61 -6.49 -14.33 -6.34
C PRO A 61 -6.88 -14.94 -4.99
N ILE A 62 -8.18 -15.05 -4.74
CA ILE A 62 -8.77 -15.70 -3.57
C ILE A 62 -9.34 -17.07 -3.93
N SER A 63 -9.44 -17.96 -2.95
CA SER A 63 -10.02 -19.28 -3.19
C SER A 63 -11.49 -19.16 -3.62
N LYS A 64 -11.99 -20.11 -4.42
CA LYS A 64 -13.41 -20.14 -4.81
C LYS A 64 -14.37 -20.18 -3.61
N ALA A 65 -13.95 -20.79 -2.50
CA ALA A 65 -14.74 -20.86 -1.28
C ALA A 65 -14.84 -19.49 -0.59
N ASP A 66 -13.84 -18.61 -0.80
CA ASP A 66 -13.77 -17.30 -0.18
C ASP A 66 -14.31 -16.17 -1.06
N GLU A 67 -14.58 -16.41 -2.36
CA GLU A 67 -15.03 -15.36 -3.29
C GLU A 67 -16.29 -14.62 -2.83
N GLN A 68 -17.33 -15.34 -2.46
CA GLN A 68 -18.59 -14.74 -2.03
C GLN A 68 -18.48 -14.13 -0.61
N PRO A 69 -17.93 -14.85 0.39
CA PRO A 69 -17.70 -14.26 1.71
C PRO A 69 -16.83 -13.00 1.68
N ALA A 70 -15.81 -12.95 0.81
CA ALA A 70 -14.95 -11.79 0.65
C ALA A 70 -15.71 -10.56 0.11
N LYS A 71 -16.58 -10.75 -0.88
CA LYS A 71 -17.43 -9.68 -1.42
C LYS A 71 -18.38 -9.13 -0.36
N GLU A 72 -19.01 -10.00 0.41
CA GLU A 72 -19.92 -9.64 1.50
C GLU A 72 -19.18 -8.88 2.61
N ALA A 73 -18.00 -9.38 3.01
CA ALA A 73 -17.15 -8.73 4.00
C ALA A 73 -16.70 -7.34 3.53
N LEU A 74 -16.19 -7.20 2.29
CA LEU A 74 -15.76 -5.92 1.76
C LEU A 74 -16.91 -4.91 1.68
N ALA A 75 -18.10 -5.34 1.23
CA ALA A 75 -19.28 -4.51 1.20
C ALA A 75 -19.69 -4.05 2.61
N ALA A 76 -19.70 -4.96 3.58
CA ALA A 76 -20.04 -4.64 4.96
C ALA A 76 -19.03 -3.65 5.59
N ILE A 77 -17.73 -3.92 5.46
CA ILE A 77 -16.66 -3.07 5.97
C ILE A 77 -16.73 -1.67 5.36
N THR A 78 -16.87 -1.57 4.04
CA THR A 78 -16.89 -0.28 3.33
C THR A 78 -18.20 0.49 3.47
N SER A 79 -19.27 -0.15 3.95
CA SER A 79 -20.53 0.52 4.29
C SER A 79 -20.47 1.34 5.58
N VAL A 80 -19.47 1.10 6.43
CA VAL A 80 -19.26 1.86 7.66
C VAL A 80 -18.73 3.26 7.30
N PRO A 81 -19.40 4.35 7.74
CA PRO A 81 -18.91 5.70 7.50
C PRO A 81 -17.48 5.88 8.02
N HIS A 82 -16.62 6.49 7.22
CA HIS A 82 -15.22 6.74 7.56
C HIS A 82 -14.39 5.49 7.91
N TRP A 83 -14.77 4.29 7.42
CA TRP A 83 -14.00 3.05 7.59
C TRP A 83 -12.50 3.21 7.29
N TYR A 84 -12.18 4.07 6.31
CA TYR A 84 -10.81 4.34 5.86
C TYR A 84 -9.93 5.01 6.93
N ARG A 85 -10.50 5.55 8.02
CA ARG A 85 -9.72 6.12 9.13
C ARG A 85 -8.94 5.07 9.93
N HIS A 86 -9.27 3.80 9.75
CA HIS A 86 -8.55 2.68 10.35
C HIS A 86 -7.43 2.14 9.45
N LEU A 87 -7.22 2.75 8.28
CA LEU A 87 -6.12 2.36 7.40
C LEU A 87 -4.78 2.63 8.06
N ARG A 88 -3.82 1.75 7.76
CA ARG A 88 -2.42 1.89 8.12
C ARG A 88 -1.59 1.84 6.86
N TYR A 89 -0.49 2.58 6.87
CA TYR A 89 0.47 2.51 5.79
C TYR A 89 1.22 1.18 5.80
N LEU A 90 1.44 0.60 4.61
CA LEU A 90 2.26 -0.59 4.43
C LEU A 90 3.58 -0.28 3.74
N TYR A 91 3.51 0.13 2.47
CA TYR A 91 4.67 0.44 1.64
C TYR A 91 4.27 1.26 0.41
N SER A 92 5.24 1.75 -0.34
CA SER A 92 5.07 2.40 -1.64
C SER A 92 5.68 1.53 -2.73
N GLY A 93 4.92 1.25 -3.78
CA GLY A 93 5.33 0.38 -4.88
C GLY A 93 6.03 1.16 -5.99
N LEU A 94 7.12 0.60 -6.51
CA LEU A 94 7.83 1.12 -7.68
C LEU A 94 7.49 0.31 -8.92
N ASN A 95 7.52 0.96 -10.09
CA ASN A 95 7.49 0.28 -11.38
C ASN A 95 8.89 -0.22 -11.78
N ASP A 96 9.01 -0.85 -12.95
CA ASP A 96 10.27 -1.39 -13.47
C ASP A 96 11.34 -0.31 -13.75
N ASN A 97 10.93 0.95 -13.88
CA ASN A 97 11.82 2.09 -14.05
C ASN A 97 12.22 2.73 -12.71
N SER A 98 11.87 2.11 -11.58
CA SER A 98 12.05 2.67 -10.24
C SER A 98 11.29 3.98 -9.98
N ASP A 99 10.22 4.24 -10.75
CA ASP A 99 9.30 5.34 -10.45
C ASP A 99 8.23 4.88 -9.46
N LEU A 100 7.82 5.78 -8.57
CA LEU A 100 6.64 5.57 -7.74
C LEU A 100 5.41 5.27 -8.59
N SER A 101 4.73 4.17 -8.27
CA SER A 101 3.54 3.69 -8.99
C SER A 101 2.31 3.53 -8.10
N ALA A 102 2.50 3.38 -6.79
CA ALA A 102 1.40 3.23 -5.85
C ALA A 102 1.82 3.48 -4.39
N HIS A 103 0.83 3.83 -3.57
CA HIS A 103 0.90 3.64 -2.12
C HIS A 103 -0.06 2.53 -1.70
N MET A 104 0.40 1.69 -0.78
CA MET A 104 -0.35 0.55 -0.26
C MET A 104 -0.69 0.81 1.21
N PHE A 105 -1.95 0.61 1.52
CA PHE A 105 -2.50 0.70 2.87
C PHE A 105 -3.28 -0.56 3.20
N ASP A 106 -3.46 -0.84 4.48
CA ASP A 106 -4.29 -1.93 4.94
C ASP A 106 -5.21 -1.58 6.10
N LEU A 107 -6.21 -2.42 6.32
CA LEU A 107 -6.86 -2.57 7.61
C LEU A 107 -7.22 -4.05 7.82
N ILE A 108 -7.27 -4.46 9.07
CA ILE A 108 -7.79 -5.77 9.47
C ILE A 108 -9.16 -5.54 10.09
N ALA A 109 -10.17 -6.26 9.60
CA ALA A 109 -11.54 -6.15 10.10
C ALA A 109 -12.20 -7.51 10.23
N GLU A 110 -13.15 -7.60 11.15
CA GLU A 110 -13.94 -8.81 11.36
C GLU A 110 -15.27 -8.73 10.61
N HIS A 111 -15.66 -9.83 9.98
CA HIS A 111 -16.98 -10.01 9.41
C HIS A 111 -17.38 -11.49 9.48
N ALA A 112 -18.61 -11.75 9.94
CA ALA A 112 -19.16 -13.11 10.06
C ALA A 112 -18.26 -14.09 10.84
N GLY A 113 -17.60 -13.62 11.91
CA GLY A 113 -16.72 -14.45 12.75
C GLY A 113 -15.36 -14.78 12.13
N ARG A 114 -14.98 -14.11 11.03
CA ARG A 114 -13.68 -14.26 10.37
C ARG A 114 -12.99 -12.91 10.24
N SER A 115 -11.67 -12.92 10.38
CA SER A 115 -10.82 -11.76 10.13
C SER A 115 -10.44 -11.66 8.64
N TRP A 116 -10.45 -10.44 8.12
CA TRP A 116 -10.15 -10.10 6.74
C TRP A 116 -9.11 -9.00 6.67
N GLY A 117 -8.12 -9.16 5.79
CA GLY A 117 -7.21 -8.10 5.42
C GLY A 117 -7.75 -7.35 4.21
N VAL A 118 -8.08 -6.07 4.37
CA VAL A 118 -8.48 -5.20 3.27
C VAL A 118 -7.27 -4.39 2.85
N TRP A 119 -6.91 -4.49 1.58
CA TRP A 119 -5.80 -3.75 0.98
C TRP A 119 -6.36 -2.60 0.15
N VAL A 120 -5.74 -1.43 0.31
CA VAL A 120 -6.10 -0.22 -0.42
C VAL A 120 -4.89 0.25 -1.20
N ARG A 121 -4.98 0.17 -2.53
CA ARG A 121 -3.97 0.67 -3.45
C ARG A 121 -4.38 2.05 -3.95
N GLN A 122 -3.62 3.07 -3.59
CA GLN A 122 -3.64 4.35 -4.30
C GLN A 122 -2.74 4.23 -5.53
N SER A 123 -3.30 4.39 -6.72
CA SER A 123 -2.51 4.37 -7.95
C SER A 123 -1.92 5.76 -8.19
N ILE A 124 -0.61 5.82 -8.47
CA ILE A 124 0.08 7.08 -8.76
C ILE A 124 0.49 7.08 -10.24
N SER A 125 0.03 8.09 -10.96
CA SER A 125 0.44 8.33 -12.35
C SER A 125 1.89 8.78 -12.43
N TYR A 126 2.47 8.68 -13.62
CA TYR A 126 3.83 9.17 -13.91
C TYR A 126 4.08 10.62 -13.48
N TYR A 127 3.04 11.46 -13.44
CA TYR A 127 3.14 12.86 -13.03
C TYR A 127 2.98 13.08 -11.51
N GLY A 128 3.01 12.00 -10.71
CA GLY A 128 2.84 12.06 -9.26
C GLY A 128 1.42 12.40 -8.82
N LYS A 129 0.41 12.23 -9.70
CA LYS A 129 -1.00 12.45 -9.36
C LYS A 129 -1.68 11.12 -9.05
N SER A 130 -2.54 11.13 -8.04
CA SER A 130 -3.43 10.03 -7.72
C SER A 130 -4.43 9.76 -8.86
N ASP A 131 -4.41 8.54 -9.38
CA ASP A 131 -5.39 8.01 -10.37
C ASP A 131 -6.60 7.34 -9.68
N GLY A 132 -6.66 7.46 -8.35
CA GLY A 132 -7.71 6.92 -7.50
C GLY A 132 -7.31 5.63 -6.77
N PHE A 133 -8.28 5.10 -6.04
CA PHE A 133 -8.09 4.02 -5.09
C PHE A 133 -8.76 2.73 -5.57
N THR A 134 -8.07 1.62 -5.33
CA THR A 134 -8.57 0.27 -5.59
C THR A 134 -8.52 -0.55 -4.31
N LEU A 135 -9.57 -1.30 -4.04
CA LEU A 135 -9.72 -2.15 -2.87
C LEU A 135 -9.58 -3.62 -3.27
N SER A 136 -8.91 -4.39 -2.45
CA SER A 136 -9.01 -5.84 -2.44
C SER A 136 -9.15 -6.35 -1.02
N ILE A 137 -9.57 -7.59 -0.88
CA ILE A 137 -9.81 -8.23 0.40
C ILE A 137 -9.40 -9.70 0.30
N GLU A 138 -8.86 -10.22 1.39
CA GLU A 138 -8.50 -11.62 1.51
C GLU A 138 -8.67 -12.08 2.96
N PRO A 139 -8.83 -13.39 3.20
CA PRO A 139 -8.79 -13.94 4.54
C PRO A 139 -7.51 -13.51 5.26
N TYR A 140 -7.65 -12.99 6.47
CA TYR A 140 -6.48 -12.66 7.29
C TYR A 140 -5.88 -13.95 7.86
N ASP A 141 -4.59 -14.12 7.62
CA ASP A 141 -3.77 -15.17 8.22
C ASP A 141 -2.51 -14.52 8.82
N PRO A 142 -2.32 -14.53 10.14
CA PRO A 142 -1.20 -13.87 10.78
C PRO A 142 0.17 -14.45 10.40
N GLU A 143 0.25 -15.66 9.84
CA GLU A 143 1.51 -16.21 9.37
C GLU A 143 1.92 -15.59 8.03
N THR A 144 0.99 -15.58 7.07
CA THR A 144 1.26 -15.17 5.68
C THR A 144 1.01 -13.69 5.40
N TYR A 145 0.18 -13.03 6.20
CA TYR A 145 -0.15 -11.62 6.02
C TYR A 145 1.07 -10.72 6.26
N VAL A 146 1.34 -9.81 5.33
CA VAL A 146 2.49 -8.90 5.39
C VAL A 146 2.02 -7.52 5.84
N ASP A 147 2.09 -7.30 7.15
CA ASP A 147 1.93 -5.97 7.74
C ASP A 147 3.20 -5.11 7.56
N TYR A 148 3.12 -3.86 8.01
CA TYR A 148 4.21 -2.90 7.95
C TYR A 148 5.50 -3.43 8.61
N ASP A 149 5.42 -4.02 9.80
CA ASP A 149 6.60 -4.47 10.53
C ASP A 149 7.31 -5.61 9.78
N LYS A 150 6.55 -6.57 9.26
CA LYS A 150 7.09 -7.64 8.40
C LYS A 150 7.69 -7.08 7.12
N ALA A 151 7.02 -6.15 6.45
CA ALA A 151 7.52 -5.50 5.24
C ALA A 151 8.84 -4.75 5.50
N PHE A 152 8.90 -4.01 6.60
CA PHE A 152 10.08 -3.26 7.01
C PHE A 152 11.26 -4.19 7.34
N GLN A 153 11.03 -5.23 8.15
CA GLN A 153 12.04 -6.21 8.52
C GLN A 153 12.57 -7.00 7.32
N ALA A 154 11.72 -7.30 6.34
CA ALA A 154 12.15 -7.91 5.09
C ALA A 154 13.03 -6.94 4.27
N ALA A 155 12.62 -5.67 4.16
CA ALA A 155 13.34 -4.67 3.39
C ALA A 155 14.76 -4.42 3.92
N ILE A 156 14.94 -4.25 5.23
CA ILE A 156 16.27 -4.00 5.82
C ILE A 156 17.24 -5.18 5.63
N LYS A 157 16.74 -6.40 5.44
CA LYS A 157 17.54 -7.62 5.21
C LYS A 157 17.72 -7.95 3.73
N SER A 158 17.00 -7.26 2.85
CA SER A 158 16.90 -7.65 1.44
C SER A 158 18.09 -7.24 0.59
N CYS A 159 18.82 -6.19 1.00
CA CYS A 159 19.93 -5.63 0.23
C CYS A 159 21.29 -6.10 0.76
N PRO A 160 22.29 -6.32 -0.11
CA PRO A 160 23.61 -6.81 0.28
C PRO A 160 24.47 -5.79 1.04
N ALA A 161 24.18 -4.49 0.88
CA ALA A 161 24.79 -3.41 1.64
C ALA A 161 23.76 -2.77 2.59
N PRO A 162 24.17 -2.33 3.80
CA PRO A 162 23.28 -1.59 4.70
C PRO A 162 22.74 -0.30 4.07
N GLN A 163 21.47 -0.01 4.33
CA GLN A 163 20.74 1.20 3.92
C GLN A 163 20.46 2.13 5.10
#